data_AF-A0A6I4TLB1-F1
#
_entry.id   AF-A0A6I4TLB1-F1
#
_cell.length_a   1.000
_cell.length_b   1.000
_cell.length_c   1.000
_cell.angle_alpha   90.00
_cell.angle_beta   90.00
_cell.angle_gamma   90.00
#
_symmetry.space_group_name_H-M   'P 1'
#
loop_
_entity.id
_entity.type
_entity.pdbx_description
1 polymer ?
#
loop_
_entity_poly.entity_id
_entity_poly.type
_entity_poly.pdbx_seq_one_letter_code
_entity_poly.pdbx_strand_id
1 'polypeptide(L)'
;MSQHTPNELTKIFARDRDLITRLKQEDAHYARLADEYHEVNREVHRIEAETEAASDERTEQLKRKRLGLLDEITAIVTKVRAA
;
A
#
# COMPACT_ATOMS: atom_id res chain seq x y z
N MET A 1 -13.49 -14.70 8.28
CA MET A 1 -13.34 -13.48 7.45
C MET A 1 -12.13 -12.71 7.96
N SER A 2 -10.92 -13.09 7.54
CA SER A 2 -9.68 -12.48 8.05
C SER A 2 -9.53 -11.07 7.47
N GLN A 3 -10.11 -10.06 8.15
CA GLN A 3 -10.01 -8.63 7.79
C GLN A 3 -8.62 -8.03 8.11
N HIS A 4 -7.57 -8.85 8.13
CA HIS A 4 -6.21 -8.40 8.44
C HIS A 4 -5.27 -8.77 7.30
N THR A 5 -5.37 -8.04 6.19
CA THR A 5 -4.26 -8.02 5.24
C THR A 5 -3.05 -7.38 5.95
N PRO A 6 -1.86 -8.02 5.95
CA PRO A 6 -0.65 -7.41 6.50
C PRO A 6 -0.27 -6.17 5.69
N ASN A 7 0.62 -5.32 6.20
CA ASN A 7 1.15 -4.14 5.49
C ASN A 7 0.10 -3.09 5.06
N GLU A 8 -1.01 -2.94 5.79
CA GLU A 8 -1.95 -1.84 5.53
C GLU A 8 -1.30 -0.46 5.76
N LEU A 9 -1.58 0.50 4.88
CA LEU A 9 -1.06 1.88 4.99
C LEU A 9 -1.43 2.52 6.33
N THR A 10 -2.62 2.25 6.85
CA THR A 10 -3.06 2.75 8.16
C THR A 10 -2.25 2.21 9.34
N LYS A 11 -1.63 1.03 9.18
CA LYS A 11 -0.71 0.45 10.16
C LYS A 11 0.71 0.97 9.97
N ILE A 12 1.18 1.07 8.72
CA ILE A 12 2.52 1.58 8.39
C ILE A 12 2.67 3.02 8.86
N PHE A 13 1.66 3.86 8.59
CA PHE A 13 1.62 5.27 8.96
C PHE A 13 0.74 5.52 10.20
N ALA A 14 0.78 4.63 11.20
CA ALA A 14 -0.08 4.73 12.37
C ALA A 14 0.04 6.07 13.13
N ARG A 15 1.24 6.67 13.12
CA ARG A 15 1.49 7.99 13.73
C ARG A 15 0.97 9.16 12.89
N ASP A 16 0.82 8.95 11.59
CA ASP A 16 0.42 9.94 10.59
C ASP A 16 -1.00 9.65 10.05
N ARG A 17 -1.85 8.96 10.84
CA ARG A 17 -3.16 8.45 10.39
C ARG A 17 -4.09 9.54 9.88
N ASP A 18 -4.14 10.67 10.58
CA ASP A 18 -4.99 11.79 10.20
C ASP A 18 -4.46 12.47 8.93
N LEU A 19 -3.13 12.56 8.79
CA LEU A 19 -2.47 13.07 7.59
C LEU A 19 -2.77 12.21 6.36
N ILE A 20 -2.61 10.89 6.43
CA ILE A 20 -2.92 10.01 5.29
C ILE A 20 -4.40 10.01 4.93
N THR A 21 -5.29 10.18 5.92
CA THR A 21 -6.73 10.28 5.70
C THR A 21 -7.07 11.56 4.95
N ARG A 22 -6.44 12.67 5.35
CA ARG A 22 -6.57 13.97 4.67
C ARG A 22 -6.00 13.92 3.25
N LEU A 23 -4.79 13.39 3.06
CA LEU A 23 -4.18 13.22 1.75
C LEU A 23 -5.05 12.38 0.81
N LYS A 24 -5.71 11.34 1.33
CA LYS A 24 -6.64 10.52 0.53
C LYS A 24 -7.87 11.30 0.05
N GLN A 25 -8.26 12.38 0.72
CA GLN A 25 -9.40 13.23 0.35
C GLN A 25 -8.98 14.44 -0.52
N GLU A 26 -7.80 15.01 -0.25
CA GLU A 26 -7.36 16.28 -0.83
C GLU A 26 -6.35 16.11 -1.98
N ASP A 27 -5.62 14.99 -2.05
CA ASP A 27 -4.60 14.73 -3.06
C ASP A 27 -5.01 13.53 -3.95
N ALA A 28 -5.45 13.85 -5.17
CA ALA A 28 -5.89 12.85 -6.14
C ALA A 28 -4.76 11.93 -6.64
N HIS A 29 -3.50 12.34 -6.53
CA HIS A 29 -2.36 11.49 -6.87
C HIS A 29 -2.11 10.50 -5.72
N TYR A 30 -2.08 10.99 -4.47
CA TYR A 30 -1.98 10.13 -3.29
C TYR A 30 -3.11 9.10 -3.23
N ALA A 31 -4.36 9.53 -3.49
CA ALA A 31 -5.51 8.63 -3.49
C ALA A 31 -5.34 7.46 -4.47
N ARG A 32 -4.88 7.73 -5.70
CA ARG A 32 -4.61 6.68 -6.70
C ARG A 32 -3.50 5.74 -6.25
N LEU A 33 -2.40 6.27 -5.73
CA LEU A 33 -1.29 5.45 -5.23
C LEU A 33 -1.73 4.56 -4.06
N ALA A 34 -2.50 5.12 -3.13
CA ALA A 34 -3.01 4.37 -1.99
C ALA A 34 -3.94 3.23 -2.43
N ASP A 35 -4.85 3.48 -3.37
CA ASP A 35 -5.75 2.46 -3.91
C ASP A 35 -4.98 1.37 -4.66
N GLU A 36 -4.01 1.74 -5.50
CA GLU A 36 -3.16 0.78 -6.21
C GLU A 36 -2.33 -0.06 -5.24
N TYR A 37 -1.77 0.56 -4.19
CA TYR A 37 -1.05 -0.14 -3.14
C TYR A 37 -1.96 -1.16 -2.43
N HIS A 38 -3.19 -0.78 -2.08
CA HIS A 38 -4.14 -1.68 -1.43
C HIS A 38 -4.45 -2.89 -2.33
N GLU A 39 -4.68 -2.69 -3.62
CA GLU A 39 -4.96 -3.78 -4.55
C GLU A 39 -3.77 -4.73 -4.69
N VAL A 40 -2.56 -4.21 -4.93
CA VAL A 40 -1.34 -5.02 -5.03
C VAL A 40 -1.07 -5.76 -3.72
N ASN A 41 -1.26 -5.12 -2.57
CA ASN A 41 -1.04 -5.74 -1.27
C ASN A 41 -2.03 -6.89 -1.01
N ARG A 42 -3.31 -6.74 -1.40
CA ARG A 42 -4.30 -7.82 -1.33
C ARG A 42 -3.92 -8.97 -2.26
N GLU A 43 -3.45 -8.68 -3.46
CA GLU A 43 -3.03 -9.70 -4.43
C GLU A 43 -1.82 -10.50 -3.93
N VAL A 44 -0.78 -9.82 -3.44
CA VAL A 44 0.37 -10.47 -2.80
C VAL A 44 -0.09 -11.34 -1.63
N HIS A 45 -0.99 -10.83 -0.77
CA HIS A 45 -1.49 -11.60 0.35
C HIS A 45 -2.28 -12.85 -0.07
N ARG A 46 -3.09 -12.79 -1.14
CA ARG A 46 -3.81 -13.98 -1.66
C ARG A 46 -2.84 -15.04 -2.18
N ILE A 47 -1.77 -14.62 -2.86
CA ILE A 47 -0.74 -15.52 -3.36
C ILE A 47 0.05 -16.14 -2.20
N GLU A 48 0.47 -15.32 -1.23
CA GLU A 48 1.21 -15.78 -0.04
C GLU A 48 0.38 -16.69 0.88
N ALA A 49 -0.95 -16.51 0.91
CA ALA A 49 -1.88 -17.38 1.62
C ALA A 49 -2.27 -18.64 0.83
N GLU A 50 -1.56 -18.95 -0.27
CA GLU A 50 -1.84 -20.07 -1.20
C GLU A 50 -3.28 -20.09 -1.74
N THR A 51 -3.98 -18.96 -1.66
CA THR A 51 -5.37 -18.82 -2.12
C THR A 51 -5.44 -18.59 -3.62
N GLU A 52 -4.35 -18.10 -4.22
CA GLU A 52 -4.21 -17.89 -5.66
C GLU A 52 -2.88 -18.48 -6.16
N ALA A 53 -2.94 -19.38 -7.15
CA ALA A 53 -1.73 -19.91 -7.77
C ALA A 53 -1.08 -18.84 -8.66
N ALA A 54 0.17 -18.48 -8.36
CA ALA A 54 0.97 -17.57 -9.16
C ALA A 54 2.38 -18.15 -9.37
N SER A 55 2.98 -17.83 -10.52
CA SER A 55 4.40 -18.08 -10.75
C SER A 55 5.25 -17.25 -9.79
N ASP A 56 6.41 -17.78 -9.38
CA ASP A 56 7.41 -17.06 -8.59
C ASP A 56 7.76 -15.69 -9.22
N GLU A 57 7.85 -15.63 -10.54
CA GLU A 57 8.13 -14.39 -11.26
C GLU A 57 7.02 -13.33 -11.04
N ARG A 58 5.75 -13.73 -11.15
CA ARG A 58 4.61 -12.83 -10.91
C ARG A 58 4.59 -12.35 -9.46
N THR A 59 4.85 -13.26 -8.52
CA THR A 59 4.92 -12.94 -7.09
C THR A 59 5.99 -11.90 -6.81
N GLU A 60 7.19 -12.05 -7.39
CA GLU A 60 8.28 -11.10 -7.23
C GLU A 60 7.99 -9.74 -7.89
N GLN A 61 7.36 -9.73 -9.07
CA GLN A 61 6.93 -8.49 -9.72
C GLN A 61 5.93 -7.72 -8.84
N LEU A 62 4.94 -8.41 -8.26
CA LEU A 62 3.94 -7.79 -7.36
C LEU A 62 4.58 -7.26 -6.07
N LYS A 63 5.51 -8.02 -5.46
CA LYS A 63 6.25 -7.56 -4.28
C LYS A 63 7.09 -6.32 -4.58
N ARG A 64 7.78 -6.27 -5.72
CA ARG A 64 8.54 -5.09 -6.16
C ARG A 64 7.62 -3.90 -6.41
N LYS A 65 6.47 -4.13 -7.05
CA LYS A 65 5.46 -3.09 -7.27
C LYS A 65 4.92 -2.53 -5.95
N ARG A 66 4.60 -3.40 -4.99
CA ARG A 66 4.17 -3.00 -3.63
C ARG A 66 5.22 -2.10 -2.97
N LEU A 67 6.51 -2.46 -3.08
CA LEU A 67 7.60 -1.68 -2.51
C LEU A 67 7.72 -0.30 -3.18
N GLY A 68 7.72 -0.24 -4.51
CA GLY A 68 7.79 1.04 -5.24
C GLY A 68 6.63 1.98 -4.91
N LEU A 69 5.41 1.45 -4.84
CA LEU A 69 4.24 2.22 -4.41
C LEU A 69 4.38 2.73 -2.98
N LEU A 70 4.92 1.90 -2.07
CA LEU A 70 5.17 2.32 -0.70
C LEU A 70 6.19 3.46 -0.62
N ASP A 71 7.25 3.40 -1.43
CA ASP A 71 8.30 4.42 -1.48
C ASP A 71 7.72 5.77 -1.96
N GLU A 72 6.91 5.76 -3.02
CA GLU A 72 6.22 6.96 -3.54
C GLU A 72 5.27 7.57 -2.50
N ILE A 73 4.44 6.73 -1.87
CA ILE A 73 3.53 7.15 -0.79
C ILE A 73 4.33 7.74 0.39
N THR A 74 5.42 7.08 0.79
CA THR A 74 6.27 7.53 1.90
C THR A 74 6.91 8.88 1.59
N ALA A 75 7.34 9.11 0.35
CA ALA A 75 7.88 10.38 -0.09
C ALA A 75 6.85 11.51 0.02
N ILE A 76 5.60 11.29 -0.41
CA ILE A 76 4.51 12.27 -0.28
C ILE A 76 4.22 12.57 1.19
N VAL A 77 4.01 11.54 2.01
CA VAL A 77 3.70 11.70 3.45
C VAL A 77 4.83 12.45 4.16
N THR A 78 6.08 12.08 3.90
CA THR A 78 7.26 12.74 4.51
C THR A 78 7.35 14.20 4.08
N LYS A 79 7.10 14.50 2.80
CA LYS A 79 7.11 15.87 2.27
C LYS A 79 6.04 16.72 2.93
N VAL A 80 4.81 16.21 3.10
CA VAL A 80 3.71 16.98 3.71
C VAL A 80 3.91 17.12 5.22
N ARG A 81 4.43 16.11 5.91
CA ARG A 81 4.73 16.18 7.35
C ARG A 81 5.82 17.19 7.69
N ALA A 82 6.78 17.39 6.78
CA ALA A 82 7.88 18.33 6.96
C ALA A 82 7.53 19.78 6.58
N ALA A 83 6.36 19.99 5.97
CA ALA A 83 5.83 21.30 5.58
C ALA A 83 5.01 21.92 6.71
#